data_AF-A0A933TZP4-F1
#
_entry.id   AF-A0A933TZP4-F1
#
_cell.length_a   1.000
_cell.length_b   1.000
_cell.length_c   1.000
_cell.angle_alpha   90.00
_cell.angle_beta   90.00
_cell.angle_gamma   90.00
#
_symmetry.space_group_name_H-M   'P 1'
#
loop_
_entity.id
_entity.type
_entity.pdbx_description
1 polymer ?
#
loop_
_entity_poly.entity_id
_entity_poly.type
_entity_poly.pdbx_seq_one_letter_code
_entity_poly.pdbx_strand_id
1 'polypeptide(L)'
;MFLHAFLVLGLVAQSGSGSTGSNAPAKEIDPRAATTSVARAKRWTLEQILDALRLVETGGEKDGGRNSTGDSGGAIGPYQIHRAYWIDARVPGRWEDCRDPRYARAVVIAYWKRYCPKALEALDPETLARVHNGGPDGAREKSTLPFWRKVERALAKQAEERAAREAKAKRGDARPVPASGGKEDPKPAPKPTDKPAEKREGWV
;
A
#
# COMPACT_ATOMS: atom_id res chain seq x y z
N MET A 1 -28.08 20.57 -20.53
CA MET A 1 -29.24 21.30 -19.98
C MET A 1 -28.73 22.24 -18.90
N PHE A 2 -28.66 23.52 -19.24
CA PHE A 2 -28.36 24.60 -18.30
C PHE A 2 -29.58 24.82 -17.40
N LEU A 3 -29.38 24.97 -16.09
CA LEU A 3 -30.30 25.79 -15.31
C LEU A 3 -29.54 26.53 -14.21
N HIS A 4 -29.47 27.85 -14.40
CA HIS A 4 -29.19 28.85 -13.40
C HIS A 4 -30.30 28.86 -12.34
N ALA A 5 -29.93 29.15 -11.09
CA ALA A 5 -30.84 29.80 -10.15
C ALA A 5 -30.03 30.67 -9.18
N PHE A 6 -30.13 31.99 -9.37
CA PHE A 6 -29.80 33.02 -8.38
C PHE A 6 -31.11 33.53 -7.78
N LEU A 7 -31.18 33.67 -6.45
CA LEU A 7 -32.12 34.53 -5.70
C LEU A 7 -31.51 34.75 -4.30
N VAL A 8 -30.82 35.87 -4.03
CA VAL A 8 -31.28 37.19 -3.51
C VAL A 8 -31.71 37.20 -2.03
N LEU A 9 -30.87 37.91 -1.27
CA LEU A 9 -31.04 38.76 -0.07
C LEU A 9 -31.93 38.35 1.13
N GLY A 10 -31.35 38.53 2.32
CA GLY A 10 -32.12 38.88 3.52
C GLY A 10 -31.33 38.90 4.84
N LEU A 11 -30.77 40.06 5.17
CA LEU A 11 -30.70 40.69 6.52
C LEU A 11 -29.92 40.01 7.67
N VAL A 12 -29.03 40.76 8.35
CA VAL A 12 -29.14 41.12 9.79
C VAL A 12 -27.86 41.82 10.32
N ALA A 13 -28.12 42.98 10.95
CA ALA A 13 -27.47 43.68 12.07
C ALA A 13 -25.97 44.01 12.09
N GLN A 14 -25.72 45.32 12.25
CA GLN A 14 -24.51 45.90 12.84
C GLN A 14 -24.44 45.61 14.35
N SER A 15 -23.22 45.45 14.87
CA SER A 15 -22.88 45.67 16.29
C SER A 15 -21.40 46.08 16.37
N GLY A 16 -21.15 47.21 17.01
CA GLY A 16 -19.85 47.89 17.04
C GLY A 16 -18.76 47.15 17.82
N SER A 17 -17.51 47.43 17.45
CA SER A 17 -16.32 47.06 18.21
C SER A 17 -15.60 48.35 18.61
N GLY A 18 -15.77 48.74 19.88
CA GLY A 18 -14.82 49.61 20.57
C GLY A 18 -13.69 48.75 21.11
N SER A 19 -12.46 49.02 20.71
CA SER A 19 -11.26 48.39 21.25
C SER A 19 -10.46 49.45 22.01
N THR A 20 -10.74 49.57 23.31
CA THR A 20 -9.88 50.27 24.26
C THR A 20 -8.78 49.32 24.71
N GLY A 21 -7.54 49.81 24.67
CA GLY A 21 -6.38 49.09 25.17
C GLY A 21 -6.46 48.84 26.68
N SER A 22 -5.91 47.72 27.10
CA SER A 22 -5.41 47.53 28.45
C SER A 22 -4.23 46.57 28.39
N ASN A 23 -3.09 47.14 28.74
CA ASN A 23 -1.80 46.51 28.91
C ASN A 23 -1.87 45.63 30.18
N ALA A 24 -1.69 44.31 30.03
CA ALA A 24 -1.55 43.37 31.15
C ALA A 24 -0.15 42.72 31.07
N PRO A 25 0.56 42.60 32.21
CA PRO A 25 1.97 42.22 32.22
C PRO A 25 2.19 40.77 31.79
N ALA A 26 3.27 40.58 31.02
CA ALA A 26 3.75 39.30 30.54
C ALA A 26 3.83 38.28 31.69
N LYS A 27 3.04 37.20 31.59
CA LYS A 27 3.30 35.99 32.35
C LYS A 27 4.61 35.41 31.88
N GLU A 28 5.58 35.44 32.79
CA GLU A 28 6.84 34.72 32.75
C GLU A 28 6.60 33.29 32.26
N ILE A 29 7.13 33.00 31.07
CA ILE A 29 7.01 31.71 30.41
C ILE A 29 8.06 30.82 31.07
N ASP A 30 7.61 29.84 31.86
CA ASP A 30 8.46 28.79 32.41
C ASP A 30 9.31 28.16 31.27
N PRO A 31 10.65 28.25 31.31
CA PRO A 31 11.50 27.73 30.24
C PRO A 31 11.58 26.19 30.21
N ARG A 32 10.80 25.46 31.02
CA ARG A 32 10.82 24.00 31.04
C ARG A 32 9.84 23.31 30.07
N ALA A 33 9.11 24.05 29.23
CA ALA A 33 8.31 23.46 28.15
C ALA A 33 9.13 23.20 26.86
N ALA A 34 10.44 22.95 26.98
CA ALA A 34 11.29 22.63 25.85
C ALA A 34 11.10 21.16 25.41
N THR A 35 10.40 21.03 24.28
CA THR A 35 10.67 20.10 23.18
C THR A 35 10.78 18.60 23.50
N THR A 36 9.67 17.89 23.25
CA THR A 36 9.76 16.58 22.60
C THR A 36 8.66 16.45 21.55
N SER A 37 8.79 17.21 20.47
CA SER A 37 8.20 16.81 19.20
C SER A 37 9.03 15.63 18.68
N VAL A 38 8.76 14.42 19.15
CA VAL A 38 9.08 13.24 18.33
C VAL A 38 8.19 13.39 17.12
N ALA A 39 8.76 13.77 15.97
CA ALA A 39 8.06 13.72 14.69
C ALA A 39 7.25 12.42 14.67
N ARG A 40 5.92 12.53 14.62
CA ARG A 40 5.03 11.37 14.78
C ARG A 40 5.50 10.28 13.83
N ALA A 41 6.10 9.22 14.37
CA ALA A 41 6.60 8.13 13.56
C ALA A 41 5.45 7.65 12.67
N LYS A 42 5.73 7.41 11.39
CA LYS A 42 4.72 6.93 10.45
C LYS A 42 4.03 5.72 11.08
N ARG A 43 2.69 5.78 11.15
CA ARG A 43 1.87 4.77 11.85
C ARG A 43 2.07 3.37 11.26
N TRP A 44 2.35 3.30 9.97
CA TRP A 44 2.54 2.07 9.21
C TRP A 44 3.88 2.10 8.47
N THR A 45 4.48 0.94 8.31
CA THR A 45 5.60 0.69 7.40
C THR A 45 5.07 0.25 6.04
N LEU A 46 5.88 0.41 4.99
CA LEU A 46 5.52 -0.06 3.64
C LEU A 46 5.21 -1.56 3.63
N GLU A 47 5.98 -2.34 4.40
CA GLU A 47 5.80 -3.79 4.51
C GLU A 47 4.44 -4.16 5.09
N GLN A 48 4.00 -3.48 6.15
CA GLN A 48 2.66 -3.71 6.74
C GLN A 48 1.54 -3.39 5.75
N ILE A 49 1.68 -2.32 4.97
CA ILE A 49 0.70 -1.94 3.94
C ILE A 49 0.63 -3.00 2.85
N LEU A 50 1.79 -3.43 2.34
CA LEU A 50 1.89 -4.48 1.32
C LEU A 50 1.37 -5.84 1.81
N ASP A 51 1.61 -6.19 3.08
CA ASP A 51 1.10 -7.43 3.67
C ASP A 51 -0.42 -7.36 3.87
N ALA A 52 -0.96 -6.20 4.25
CA ALA A 52 -2.40 -6.00 4.39
C ALA A 52 -3.12 -6.08 3.03
N LEU A 53 -2.56 -5.48 1.98
CA LEU A 53 -3.09 -5.62 0.62
C LEU A 53 -3.14 -7.08 0.19
N ARG A 54 -2.01 -7.79 0.28
CA ARG A 54 -1.90 -9.20 -0.12
C ARG A 54 -2.92 -10.08 0.63
N LEU A 55 -3.09 -9.84 1.93
CA LEU A 55 -4.07 -10.57 2.74
C LEU A 55 -5.50 -10.35 2.23
N VAL A 56 -5.85 -9.13 1.80
CA VAL A 56 -7.18 -8.83 1.27
C VAL A 56 -7.39 -9.41 -0.13
N GLU A 57 -6.37 -9.39 -0.98
CA GLU A 57 -6.44 -9.88 -2.37
C GLU A 57 -6.53 -11.40 -2.47
N THR A 58 -5.76 -12.12 -1.65
CA THR A 58 -5.60 -13.58 -1.79
C THR A 58 -5.83 -14.35 -0.49
N GLY A 59 -6.38 -13.71 0.55
CA GLY A 59 -6.71 -14.37 1.81
C GLY A 59 -5.51 -14.90 2.61
N GLY A 60 -4.27 -14.62 2.17
CA GLY A 60 -3.08 -15.17 2.80
C GLY A 60 -2.90 -16.67 2.56
N GLU A 61 -3.29 -17.17 1.38
CA GLU A 61 -3.16 -18.58 0.98
C GLU A 61 -1.77 -19.19 1.31
N LYS A 62 -1.74 -20.50 1.60
CA LYS A 62 -0.55 -21.23 2.07
C LYS A 62 0.65 -21.15 1.13
N ASP A 63 0.42 -21.00 -0.19
CA ASP A 63 1.47 -20.85 -1.21
C ASP A 63 1.93 -19.40 -1.39
N GLY A 64 1.30 -18.49 -0.66
CA GLY A 64 1.52 -17.07 -0.69
C GLY A 64 0.84 -16.32 -1.83
N GLY A 65 -0.17 -16.91 -2.46
CA GLY A 65 -0.96 -16.31 -3.54
C GLY A 65 -0.36 -16.50 -4.93
N ARG A 66 0.65 -17.38 -5.06
CA ARG A 66 1.39 -17.58 -6.32
C ARG A 66 0.51 -18.16 -7.42
N ASN A 67 -0.37 -19.09 -7.04
CA ASN A 67 -1.30 -19.73 -7.97
C ASN A 67 -2.64 -18.99 -8.08
N SER A 68 -2.85 -17.93 -7.30
CA SER A 68 -4.09 -17.15 -7.34
C SER A 68 -4.30 -16.54 -8.72
N THR A 69 -5.51 -16.77 -9.24
CA THR A 69 -5.98 -16.26 -10.53
C THR A 69 -7.39 -15.72 -10.31
N GLY A 70 -7.60 -14.45 -10.59
CA GLY A 70 -8.88 -13.76 -10.39
C GLY A 70 -9.38 -13.12 -11.68
N ASP A 71 -10.56 -12.51 -11.59
CA ASP A 71 -11.23 -11.84 -12.71
C ASP A 71 -11.30 -12.70 -14.00
N SER A 72 -11.75 -13.95 -13.86
CA SER A 72 -11.81 -14.92 -14.96
C SER A 72 -10.48 -15.13 -15.70
N GLY A 73 -9.34 -14.92 -15.03
CA GLY A 73 -8.00 -15.00 -15.63
C GLY A 73 -7.35 -13.64 -15.90
N GLY A 74 -8.06 -12.53 -15.69
CA GLY A 74 -7.55 -11.17 -15.92
C GLY A 74 -6.55 -10.67 -14.88
N ALA A 75 -6.48 -11.31 -13.71
CA ALA A 75 -5.63 -10.92 -12.59
C ALA A 75 -4.83 -12.12 -12.05
N ILE A 76 -3.55 -11.91 -11.69
CA ILE A 76 -2.67 -12.99 -11.22
C ILE A 76 -1.85 -12.62 -9.99
N GLY A 77 -1.47 -13.66 -9.25
CA GLY A 77 -0.48 -13.58 -8.17
C GLY A 77 -1.00 -12.96 -6.87
N PRO A 78 -0.10 -12.72 -5.90
CA PRO A 78 -0.44 -12.32 -4.53
C PRO A 78 -1.21 -11.00 -4.40
N TYR A 79 -1.08 -10.15 -5.42
CA TYR A 79 -1.69 -8.82 -5.47
C TYR A 79 -2.70 -8.70 -6.62
N GLN A 80 -3.14 -9.82 -7.21
CA GLN A 80 -4.14 -9.84 -8.27
C GLN A 80 -3.87 -8.79 -9.37
N ILE A 81 -2.65 -8.80 -9.90
CA ILE A 81 -2.16 -7.77 -10.82
C ILE A 81 -2.69 -8.05 -12.22
N HIS A 82 -3.40 -7.08 -12.81
CA HIS A 82 -3.85 -7.12 -14.20
C HIS A 82 -2.71 -6.75 -15.17
N ARG A 83 -2.84 -7.18 -16.44
CA ARG A 83 -1.82 -6.89 -17.47
C ARG A 83 -1.60 -5.40 -17.70
N ALA A 84 -2.66 -4.58 -17.71
CA ALA A 84 -2.56 -3.13 -17.85
C ALA A 84 -1.81 -2.49 -16.67
N TYR A 85 -2.09 -2.96 -15.44
CA TYR A 85 -1.38 -2.54 -14.23
C TYR A 85 0.12 -2.80 -14.36
N TRP A 86 0.49 -4.01 -14.78
CA TRP A 86 1.89 -4.40 -14.97
C TRP A 86 2.59 -3.59 -16.07
N ILE A 87 1.95 -3.38 -17.22
CA ILE A 87 2.47 -2.53 -18.30
C ILE A 87 2.80 -1.13 -17.76
N ASP A 88 1.90 -0.58 -16.95
CA ASP A 88 2.06 0.76 -16.42
C ASP A 88 3.13 0.90 -15.35
N ALA A 89 3.39 -0.16 -14.60
CA ALA A 89 4.46 -0.22 -13.61
C ALA A 89 5.86 -0.15 -14.25
N ARG A 90 6.00 -0.52 -15.53
CA ARG A 90 7.26 -0.47 -16.31
C ARG A 90 8.44 -1.17 -15.62
N VAL A 91 8.17 -2.24 -14.88
CA VAL A 91 9.20 -3.11 -14.29
C VAL A 91 9.66 -4.12 -15.36
N PRO A 92 10.97 -4.25 -15.65
CA PRO A 92 11.46 -5.24 -16.60
C PRO A 92 11.02 -6.66 -16.22
N GLY A 93 10.65 -7.49 -17.19
CA GLY A 93 10.17 -8.86 -16.97
C GLY A 93 8.96 -9.18 -17.83
N ARG A 94 8.13 -10.12 -17.39
CA ARG A 94 6.85 -10.50 -18.01
C ARG A 94 5.72 -10.39 -17.00
N TRP A 95 4.50 -10.24 -17.49
CA TRP A 95 3.32 -10.16 -16.61
C TRP A 95 3.20 -11.40 -15.73
N GLU A 96 3.45 -12.59 -16.26
CA GLU A 96 3.38 -13.88 -15.55
C GLU A 96 4.33 -13.95 -14.35
N ASP A 97 5.41 -13.17 -14.36
CA ASP A 97 6.36 -13.10 -13.26
C ASP A 97 5.72 -12.46 -12.00
N CYS A 98 4.56 -11.78 -12.14
CA CYS A 98 3.74 -11.31 -11.02
C CYS A 98 3.20 -12.44 -10.13
N ARG A 99 3.35 -13.71 -10.52
CA ARG A 99 3.12 -14.84 -9.61
C ARG A 99 4.20 -14.95 -8.53
N ASP A 100 5.42 -14.46 -8.78
CA ASP A 100 6.47 -14.37 -7.76
C ASP A 100 6.19 -13.20 -6.79
N PRO A 101 6.14 -13.42 -5.47
CA PRO A 101 5.82 -12.36 -4.52
C PRO A 101 6.80 -11.19 -4.50
N ARG A 102 8.10 -11.42 -4.77
CA ARG A 102 9.09 -10.33 -4.77
C ARG A 102 8.91 -9.47 -6.01
N TYR A 103 8.71 -10.09 -7.16
CA TYR A 103 8.43 -9.38 -8.40
C TYR A 103 7.11 -8.58 -8.32
N ALA A 104 6.04 -9.21 -7.83
CA ALA A 104 4.74 -8.55 -7.68
C ALA A 104 4.82 -7.31 -6.77
N ARG A 105 5.58 -7.37 -5.68
CA ARG A 105 5.84 -6.20 -4.82
C ARG A 105 6.54 -5.08 -5.56
N ALA A 106 7.56 -5.39 -6.36
CA ALA A 106 8.25 -4.39 -7.16
C ALA A 106 7.29 -3.70 -8.14
N VAL A 107 6.40 -4.47 -8.77
CA VAL A 107 5.35 -3.96 -9.68
C VAL A 107 4.38 -3.03 -8.95
N VAL A 108 3.83 -3.44 -7.80
CA VAL A 108 2.92 -2.59 -7.00
C VAL A 108 3.59 -1.28 -6.57
N ILE A 109 4.82 -1.36 -6.06
CA ILE A 109 5.58 -0.17 -5.63
C ILE A 109 5.84 0.76 -6.82
N ALA A 110 6.25 0.23 -7.99
CA ALA A 110 6.50 1.04 -9.17
C ALA A 110 5.22 1.69 -9.71
N TYR A 111 4.09 0.98 -9.67
CA TYR A 111 2.79 1.53 -10.02
C TYR A 111 2.38 2.68 -9.08
N TRP A 112 2.55 2.52 -7.77
CA TRP A 112 2.32 3.60 -6.81
C TRP A 112 3.26 4.78 -6.98
N LYS A 113 4.54 4.54 -7.29
CA LYS A 113 5.48 5.62 -7.63
C LYS A 113 4.98 6.44 -8.83
N ARG A 114 4.34 5.80 -9.80
CA ARG A 114 3.79 6.47 -10.99
C ARG A 114 2.52 7.27 -10.67
N TYR A 115 1.57 6.67 -9.95
CA TYR A 115 0.22 7.23 -9.84
C TYR A 115 -0.09 7.93 -8.51
N CYS A 116 0.61 7.62 -7.43
CA CYS A 116 0.39 8.25 -6.13
C CYS A 116 1.70 8.42 -5.31
N PRO A 117 2.75 9.06 -5.87
CA PRO A 117 4.06 9.14 -5.24
C PRO A 117 4.03 9.82 -3.86
N LYS A 118 3.20 10.86 -3.69
CA LYS A 118 3.04 11.56 -2.41
C LYS A 118 2.45 10.65 -1.33
N ALA A 119 1.49 9.80 -1.68
CA ALA A 119 0.91 8.83 -0.76
C ALA A 119 1.92 7.74 -0.39
N LEU A 120 2.73 7.29 -1.37
CA LEU A 120 3.79 6.33 -1.13
C LEU A 120 4.86 6.92 -0.19
N GLU A 121 5.28 8.16 -0.42
CA GLU A 121 6.22 8.86 0.46
C GLU A 121 5.63 9.02 1.86
N ALA A 122 4.36 9.44 1.97
CA ALA A 122 3.67 9.62 3.24
C ALA A 122 3.40 8.31 3.99
N LEU A 123 3.44 7.16 3.30
CA LEU A 123 2.88 5.88 3.74
C LEU A 123 1.40 6.04 4.14
N ASP A 124 0.63 6.68 3.26
CA ASP A 124 -0.83 6.80 3.38
C ASP A 124 -1.52 5.52 2.86
N PRO A 125 -1.95 4.61 3.75
CA PRO A 125 -2.49 3.32 3.34
C PRO A 125 -3.81 3.42 2.59
N GLU A 126 -4.62 4.45 2.83
CA GLU A 126 -5.92 4.59 2.18
C GLU A 126 -5.74 4.87 0.69
N THR A 127 -4.98 5.91 0.37
CA THR A 127 -4.72 6.29 -1.02
C THR A 127 -4.01 5.15 -1.77
N LEU A 128 -3.01 4.51 -1.14
CA LEU A 128 -2.29 3.40 -1.75
C LEU A 128 -3.21 2.21 -2.07
N ALA A 129 -4.06 1.81 -1.12
CA ALA A 129 -5.01 0.71 -1.32
C ALA A 129 -6.07 1.04 -2.39
N ARG A 130 -6.58 2.27 -2.39
CA ARG A 130 -7.62 2.69 -3.34
C ARG A 130 -7.08 2.83 -4.76
N VAL A 131 -5.84 3.30 -4.94
CA VAL A 131 -5.16 3.33 -6.24
C VAL A 131 -4.81 1.92 -6.73
N HIS A 132 -4.50 0.99 -5.81
CA HIS A 132 -4.30 -0.41 -6.20
C HIS A 132 -5.59 -1.03 -6.75
N ASN A 133 -6.71 -0.84 -6.05
CA ASN A 133 -8.00 -1.43 -6.41
C ASN A 133 -8.69 -0.76 -7.62
N GLY A 134 -8.60 0.57 -7.74
CA GLY A 134 -9.35 1.34 -8.75
C GLY A 134 -8.48 1.91 -9.88
N GLY A 135 -7.19 1.60 -9.93
CA GLY A 135 -6.28 2.19 -10.91
C GLY A 135 -5.90 3.65 -10.59
N PRO A 136 -5.41 4.43 -11.58
CA PRO A 136 -4.81 5.75 -11.35
C PRO A 136 -5.69 6.73 -10.58
N ASP A 137 -7.00 6.61 -10.79
CA ASP A 137 -8.01 7.50 -10.22
C ASP A 137 -8.73 6.91 -9.01
N GLY A 138 -8.35 5.71 -8.58
CA GLY A 138 -9.07 4.94 -7.58
C GLY A 138 -9.27 5.65 -6.23
N ALA A 139 -8.38 6.58 -5.85
CA ALA A 139 -8.53 7.40 -4.66
C ALA A 139 -9.71 8.40 -4.72
N ARG A 140 -10.21 8.71 -5.92
CA ARG A 140 -11.40 9.57 -6.12
C ARG A 140 -12.69 8.76 -6.25
N GLU A 141 -12.57 7.48 -6.59
CA GLU A 141 -13.71 6.60 -6.84
C GLU A 141 -14.32 6.07 -5.53
N LYS A 142 -15.64 6.21 -5.37
CA LYS A 142 -16.35 5.69 -4.18
C LYS A 142 -16.38 4.16 -4.15
N SER A 143 -16.32 3.51 -5.32
CA SER A 143 -16.32 2.05 -5.46
C SER A 143 -15.12 1.37 -4.81
N THR A 144 -14.02 2.10 -4.55
CA THR A 144 -12.81 1.56 -3.91
C THR A 144 -12.86 1.61 -2.37
N LEU A 145 -13.84 2.32 -1.78
CA LEU A 145 -13.98 2.44 -0.32
C LEU A 145 -14.20 1.09 0.37
N PRO A 146 -15.05 0.16 -0.13
CA PRO A 146 -15.20 -1.16 0.49
C PRO A 146 -13.90 -1.95 0.53
N PHE A 147 -13.08 -1.87 -0.52
CA PHE A 147 -11.75 -2.49 -0.55
C PHE A 147 -10.84 -1.87 0.52
N TRP A 148 -10.78 -0.54 0.59
CA TRP A 148 -10.03 0.17 1.64
C TRP A 148 -10.42 -0.30 3.04
N ARG A 149 -11.72 -0.39 3.36
CA ARG A 149 -12.17 -0.84 4.68
C ARG A 149 -11.70 -2.26 5.03
N LYS A 150 -11.49 -3.14 4.05
CA LYS A 150 -10.89 -4.46 4.28
C LYS A 150 -9.41 -4.33 4.64
N VAL A 151 -8.66 -3.50 3.92
CA VAL A 151 -7.23 -3.24 4.18
C VAL A 151 -7.02 -2.57 5.55
N GLU A 152 -7.86 -1.60 5.89
CA GLU A 152 -7.84 -0.92 7.19
C GLU A 152 -7.99 -1.91 8.36
N ARG A 153 -8.96 -2.85 8.25
CA ARG A 153 -9.13 -3.93 9.24
C ARG A 153 -7.93 -4.86 9.30
N ALA A 154 -7.34 -5.21 8.16
CA ALA A 154 -6.14 -6.04 8.12
C ALA A 154 -4.95 -5.37 8.83
N LEU A 155 -4.75 -4.06 8.61
CA LEU A 155 -3.73 -3.27 9.30
C LEU A 155 -3.95 -3.21 10.81
N ALA A 156 -5.19 -2.99 11.25
CA ALA A 156 -5.54 -2.98 12.68
C ALA A 156 -5.21 -4.33 13.33
N LYS A 157 -5.64 -5.44 12.71
CA LYS A 157 -5.33 -6.80 13.18
C LYS A 157 -3.83 -7.06 13.27
N GLN A 158 -3.04 -6.65 12.27
CA GLN A 158 -1.58 -6.78 12.32
C GLN A 158 -0.96 -6.00 13.49
N ALA A 159 -1.49 -4.82 13.83
CA ALA A 159 -1.02 -4.03 14.95
C ALA A 159 -1.31 -4.72 16.29
N GLU A 160 -2.52 -5.27 16.46
CA GLU A 160 -2.92 -6.04 17.64
C GLU A 160 -2.04 -7.28 17.84
N GLU A 161 -1.84 -8.07 16.78
CA GLU A 161 -0.99 -9.27 16.82
C GLU A 161 0.46 -8.93 17.16
N ARG A 162 0.99 -7.80 16.66
CA ARG A 162 2.35 -7.34 16.98
C ARG A 162 2.45 -6.94 18.45
N ALA A 163 1.51 -6.14 18.95
CA ALA A 163 1.48 -5.73 20.35
C ALA A 163 1.38 -6.96 21.28
N ALA A 164 0.58 -7.96 20.92
CA ALA A 164 0.49 -9.22 21.66
C ALA A 164 1.80 -10.00 21.65
N ARG A 165 2.49 -10.09 20.50
CA ARG A 165 3.82 -10.74 20.40
C ARG A 165 4.87 -10.02 21.23
N GLU A 166 4.91 -8.70 21.19
CA GLU A 166 5.83 -7.89 22.00
C GLU A 166 5.55 -8.05 23.50
N ALA A 167 4.27 -8.06 23.89
CA ALA A 167 3.87 -8.31 25.28
C ALA A 167 4.30 -9.72 25.74
N LYS A 168 4.16 -10.74 24.90
CA LYS A 168 4.63 -12.10 25.20
C LYS A 168 6.15 -12.17 25.31
N ALA A 169 6.88 -11.51 24.41
CA ALA A 169 8.34 -11.45 24.47
C ALA A 169 8.84 -10.79 25.77
N LYS A 170 8.17 -9.72 26.22
CA LYS A 170 8.50 -9.05 27.50
C LYS A 170 8.22 -9.89 28.74
N ARG A 171 7.27 -10.85 28.67
CA ARG A 171 6.97 -11.77 29.79
C ARG A 171 7.96 -12.93 29.91
N GLY A 172 8.90 -13.08 28.99
CA GLY A 172 9.88 -14.19 29.01
C GLY A 172 9.35 -15.51 28.43
N ASP A 173 8.07 -15.59 28.04
CA ASP A 173 7.42 -16.80 27.52
C ASP A 173 7.68 -17.06 26.02
N ALA A 174 8.56 -16.27 25.40
CA ALA A 174 8.91 -16.43 24.00
C ALA A 174 10.16 -17.30 23.86
N ARG A 175 9.97 -18.57 23.43
CA ARG A 175 11.06 -19.35 22.82
C ARG A 175 11.58 -18.53 21.63
N PRO A 176 12.90 -18.32 21.48
CA PRO A 176 13.43 -17.53 20.37
C PRO A 176 12.94 -18.14 19.06
N VAL A 177 12.27 -17.33 18.24
CA VAL A 177 12.04 -17.67 16.84
C VAL A 177 13.43 -17.85 16.24
N PRO A 178 13.75 -19.00 15.62
CA PRO A 178 15.04 -19.13 14.96
C PRO A 178 15.15 -17.99 13.94
N ALA A 179 16.21 -17.19 14.10
CA ALA A 179 16.65 -16.32 13.02
C ALA A 179 16.72 -17.19 11.77
N SER A 180 16.01 -16.78 10.71
CA SER A 180 16.06 -17.45 9.41
C SER A 180 17.48 -17.38 8.86
N GLY A 181 18.32 -18.30 9.31
CA GLY A 181 19.65 -18.59 8.83
C GLY A 181 19.60 -19.87 8.02
N GLY A 182 19.88 -19.74 6.74
CA GLY A 182 19.89 -20.84 5.79
C GLY A 182 19.80 -20.31 4.38
N LYS A 183 20.92 -19.81 3.86
CA LYS A 183 21.13 -19.62 2.42
C LYS A 183 20.88 -20.97 1.75
N GLU A 184 19.86 -21.06 0.92
CA GLU A 184 19.90 -21.96 -0.22
C GLU A 184 20.28 -21.10 -1.42
N ASP A 185 21.49 -21.32 -1.93
CA ASP A 185 21.94 -20.75 -3.19
C ASP A 185 20.92 -21.14 -4.27
N PRO A 186 20.50 -20.22 -5.16
CA PRO A 186 19.60 -20.59 -6.24
C PRO A 186 20.28 -21.64 -7.10
N LYS A 187 19.66 -22.83 -7.17
CA LYS A 187 20.01 -23.88 -8.12
C LYS A 187 20.14 -23.23 -9.52
N PRO A 188 21.28 -23.38 -10.22
CA PRO A 188 21.46 -22.73 -11.51
C PRO A 188 20.37 -23.19 -12.48
N ALA A 189 19.83 -22.24 -13.23
CA ALA A 189 18.85 -22.49 -14.28
C ALA A 189 19.36 -23.61 -15.22
N PRO A 190 18.49 -24.52 -15.69
CA PRO A 190 18.88 -25.48 -16.70
C PRO A 190 19.37 -24.72 -17.93
N LYS A 191 20.58 -25.06 -18.41
CA LYS A 191 21.13 -24.52 -19.65
C LYS A 191 20.15 -24.80 -20.80
N PRO A 192 19.98 -23.88 -21.77
CA PRO A 192 19.23 -24.18 -22.98
C PRO A 192 19.88 -25.39 -23.65
N THR A 193 19.14 -26.49 -23.73
CA THR A 193 19.56 -27.66 -24.49
C THR A 193 19.53 -27.30 -25.96
N ASP A 194 20.67 -27.45 -26.64
CA ASP A 194 20.74 -27.36 -28.09
C ASP A 194 19.72 -28.33 -28.70
N LYS A 195 18.73 -27.79 -29.42
CA LYS A 195 17.90 -28.60 -30.30
C LYS A 195 18.81 -29.17 -31.40
N PRO A 196 18.85 -30.49 -31.63
CA PRO A 196 19.55 -31.02 -32.79
C PRO A 196 18.86 -30.55 -34.07
N ALA A 197 19.69 -30.17 -35.04
CA ALA A 197 19.28 -29.74 -36.37
C ALA A 197 18.31 -30.77 -37.00
N GLU A 198 17.09 -30.33 -37.27
CA GLU A 198 16.11 -31.12 -38.00
C GLU A 198 16.53 -31.16 -39.47
N LYS A 199 16.75 -32.40 -39.94
CA LYS A 199 17.19 -32.72 -41.29
C LYS A 199 16.20 -32.19 -42.31
N ARG A 200 16.71 -31.46 -43.30
CA ARG A 200 16.00 -31.25 -44.57
C ARG A 200 16.04 -32.56 -45.33
N GLU A 201 14.93 -33.27 -45.35
CA GLU A 201 14.68 -34.30 -46.37
C GLU A 201 13.68 -33.72 -47.37
N GLY A 202 14.17 -33.49 -48.59
CA GLY A 202 13.35 -33.15 -49.73
C GLY A 202 12.70 -34.41 -50.28
N TRP A 203 11.48 -34.26 -50.78
CA TRP A 203 10.89 -35.11 -51.80
C TRP A 203 10.28 -34.22 -52.88
N VAL A 204 10.40 -34.77 -54.09
CA VAL A 204 10.09 -34.33 -55.45
C VAL A 204 8.72 -33.66 -55.61
#